data_AF-A0AA95M908-F1
#
_entry.id   AF-A0AA95M908-F1
#
_cell.length_a   1.000
_cell.length_b   1.000
_cell.length_c   1.000
_cell.angle_alpha   90.00
_cell.angle_beta   90.00
_cell.angle_gamma   90.00
#
_symmetry.space_group_name_H-M   'P 1'
#
loop_
_entity.id
_entity.type
_entity.pdbx_description
1 polymer ?
#
loop_
_entity_poly.entity_id
_entity_poly.type
_entity_poly.pdbx_seq_one_letter_code
_entity_poly.pdbx_strand_id
1 'polypeptide(L)'
;MYQVLFVLILFTLIISIVKLMLNRKWTLIYTAFGYDTYFAIAAKLKSAGVKYKTITPLNFRDAVHSKDNTQYDVYVKKGEEHLVYPVLHGK
;
A
#
# COMPACT_ATOMS: atom_id res chain seq x y z
N MET A 1 -15.89 23.81 30.60
CA MET A 1 -16.01 22.35 30.34
C MET A 1 -16.37 22.05 28.88
N TYR A 2 -17.41 22.68 28.32
CA TYR A 2 -17.84 22.47 26.92
C TYR A 2 -16.81 22.87 25.85
N GLN A 3 -16.03 23.93 26.07
CA GLN A 3 -14.99 24.34 25.12
C GLN A 3 -13.88 23.28 24.94
N VAL A 4 -13.49 22.59 26.02
CA VAL A 4 -12.47 21.52 25.96
C VAL A 4 -13.01 20.31 25.21
N LEU A 5 -14.28 19.92 25.47
CA LEU A 5 -14.95 18.84 24.76
C LEU A 5 -15.06 19.14 23.25
N PHE A 6 -15.39 20.38 22.89
CA PHE A 6 -15.47 20.81 21.49
C PHE A 6 -14.12 20.68 20.77
N VAL A 7 -13.02 21.11 21.41
CA VAL A 7 -11.67 20.99 20.83
C VAL A 7 -11.27 19.53 20.63
N LEU A 8 -11.57 18.64 21.57
CA LEU A 8 -11.29 17.21 21.45
C LEU A 8 -12.07 16.55 20.31
N ILE A 9 -13.34 16.91 20.15
CA ILE A 9 -14.18 16.41 19.04
C ILE A 9 -13.64 16.90 17.69
N LEU A 10 -13.27 18.18 17.60
CA LEU A 10 -12.68 18.74 16.37
C LEU A 10 -11.37 18.02 16.01
N PHE A 11 -10.52 17.77 17.01
CA PHE A 11 -9.24 17.09 16.83
C PHE A 11 -9.42 15.65 16.31
N THR A 12 -10.35 14.89 16.87
CA THR A 12 -10.65 13.52 16.41
C THR A 12 -11.26 13.50 15.00
N LEU A 13 -12.09 14.49 14.65
CA LEU A 13 -12.60 14.70 13.29
C LEU A 13 -11.48 14.96 12.29
N ILE A 14 -10.55 15.85 12.61
CA ILE A 14 -9.41 16.18 11.74
C ILE A 14 -8.55 14.94 11.49
N ILE A 15 -8.21 14.16 12.53
CA ILE A 15 -7.47 12.91 12.38
C ILE A 15 -8.21 11.93 11.47
N SER A 16 -9.53 11.82 11.62
CA SER A 16 -10.36 10.91 10.81
C SER A 16 -10.37 11.31 9.34
N ILE A 17 -10.50 12.60 9.04
CA ILE A 17 -10.44 13.14 7.67
C ILE A 17 -9.07 12.89 7.04
N VAL A 18 -7.98 13.13 7.79
CA VAL A 18 -6.62 12.84 7.31
C VAL A 18 -6.44 11.36 6.99
N LYS A 19 -6.91 10.46 7.86
CA LYS A 19 -6.89 9.01 7.60
C LYS A 19 -7.69 8.63 6.35
N LEU A 20 -8.88 9.21 6.18
CA LEU A 20 -9.73 8.97 5.02
C LEU A 20 -9.05 9.44 3.72
N MET A 21 -8.44 10.63 3.72
CA MET A 21 -7.72 11.17 2.57
C MET A 21 -6.48 10.34 2.22
N LEU A 22 -5.78 9.79 3.22
CA LEU A 22 -4.65 8.90 3.00
C LEU A 22 -5.09 7.52 2.49
N ASN A 23 -6.23 7.00 2.94
CA ASN A 23 -6.70 5.67 2.53
C ASN A 23 -7.36 5.67 1.14
N ARG A 24 -7.94 6.80 0.70
CA ARG A 24 -8.62 6.91 -0.60
C ARG A 24 -7.68 7.04 -1.81
N LYS A 25 -6.38 7.18 -1.58
CA LYS A 25 -5.39 7.48 -2.63
C LYS A 25 -4.46 6.31 -2.89
N TRP A 26 -4.90 5.05 -2.88
CA TRP A 26 -4.02 3.93 -3.27
C TRP A 26 -4.51 3.33 -4.59
N THR A 27 -3.61 3.18 -5.55
CA THR A 27 -3.87 2.57 -6.86
C THR A 27 -3.01 1.33 -7.03
N LEU A 28 -3.62 0.25 -7.53
CA LEU A 28 -2.92 -1.00 -7.82
C LEU A 28 -1.97 -0.75 -8.99
N ILE A 29 -0.68 -1.03 -8.81
CA ILE A 29 0.35 -0.82 -9.84
C ILE A 29 0.89 -2.11 -10.40
N TYR A 30 0.95 -3.18 -9.59
CA TYR A 30 1.55 -4.44 -9.99
C TYR A 30 1.02 -5.57 -9.12
N THR A 31 0.81 -6.72 -9.74
CA THR A 31 0.47 -7.97 -9.06
C THR A 31 1.63 -8.94 -9.28
N ALA A 32 2.34 -9.26 -8.20
CA ALA A 32 3.45 -10.21 -8.20
C ALA A 32 2.95 -11.60 -7.80
N PHE A 33 3.49 -12.64 -8.42
CA PHE A 33 3.21 -14.03 -8.06
C PHE A 33 4.50 -14.68 -7.54
N GLY A 34 4.45 -15.19 -6.31
CA GLY A 34 5.60 -15.75 -5.62
C GLY A 34 6.48 -14.70 -4.92
N TYR A 35 7.30 -15.17 -3.99
CA TYR A 35 8.12 -14.30 -3.15
C TYR A 35 9.24 -13.58 -3.92
N ASP A 36 9.87 -14.25 -4.89
CA ASP A 36 11.03 -13.69 -5.58
C ASP A 36 10.67 -12.46 -6.41
N THR A 37 9.56 -12.54 -7.17
CA THR A 37 9.06 -11.42 -7.97
C THR A 37 8.59 -10.27 -7.07
N TYR A 38 7.91 -10.60 -5.97
CA TYR A 38 7.50 -9.62 -4.97
C TYR A 38 8.69 -8.87 -4.36
N PHE A 39 9.70 -9.58 -3.86
CA PHE A 39 10.86 -8.96 -3.21
C PHE A 39 11.71 -8.15 -4.19
N ALA A 40 11.85 -8.59 -5.44
CA ALA A 40 12.53 -7.83 -6.47
C ALA A 40 11.86 -6.47 -6.71
N ILE A 41 10.52 -6.44 -6.80
CA ILE A 41 9.77 -5.20 -7.03
C ILE A 41 9.72 -4.34 -5.77
N ALA A 42 9.55 -4.94 -4.60
CA ALA A 42 9.64 -4.25 -3.32
C ALA A 42 10.99 -3.56 -3.15
N ALA A 43 12.10 -4.22 -3.51
CA ALA A 43 13.44 -3.65 -3.47
C ALA A 43 13.59 -2.47 -4.43
N LYS A 44 13.09 -2.59 -5.67
CA LYS A 44 13.09 -1.51 -6.67
C LYS A 44 12.26 -0.29 -6.23
N LEU A 45 11.08 -0.50 -5.64
CA LEU A 45 10.25 0.59 -5.13
C LEU A 45 10.90 1.27 -3.92
N LYS A 46 11.53 0.48 -3.05
CA LYS A 46 12.26 0.99 -1.88
C LYS A 46 13.48 1.81 -2.28
N SER A 47 14.26 1.37 -3.28
CA SER A 47 15.42 2.13 -3.76
C SER A 47 15.02 3.44 -4.42
N ALA A 48 13.85 3.48 -5.06
CA ALA A 48 13.26 4.71 -5.62
C ALA A 48 12.61 5.63 -4.56
N GLY A 49 12.57 5.22 -3.28
CA GLY A 49 11.95 5.99 -2.20
C GLY A 49 10.42 6.07 -2.28
N VAL A 50 9.78 5.24 -3.10
CA VAL A 50 8.33 5.25 -3.33
C VAL A 50 7.62 4.55 -2.19
N LYS A 51 6.60 5.19 -1.62
CA LYS A 51 5.77 4.56 -0.58
C LYS A 51 4.77 3.63 -1.23
N TYR A 52 4.90 2.33 -0.96
CA TYR A 52 4.00 1.31 -1.44
C TYR A 52 3.31 0.57 -0.29
N LYS A 53 2.16 -0.03 -0.59
CA LYS A 53 1.40 -0.91 0.30
C LYS A 53 1.22 -2.25 -0.40
N THR A 54 1.46 -3.34 0.30
CA THR A 54 1.22 -4.68 -0.23
C THR A 54 -0.02 -5.26 0.43
N ILE A 55 -0.91 -5.81 -0.39
CA ILE A 55 -2.08 -6.58 0.06
C ILE A 55 -1.90 -7.99 -0.50
N THR A 56 -1.85 -8.97 0.39
CA THR A 56 -1.88 -10.39 0.02
C THR A 56 -3.32 -10.86 0.23
N PRO A 57 -4.04 -11.33 -0.81
CA PRO A 57 -5.30 -12.02 -0.60
C PRO A 57 -5.00 -13.28 0.22
N LEU A 58 -5.33 -13.24 1.51
CA LEU A 58 -5.19 -14.38 2.41
C LEU A 58 -6.17 -15.46 1.97
N ASN A 59 -5.73 -16.38 1.12
CA ASN A 59 -6.40 -17.66 0.93
C ASN A 59 -6.15 -18.52 2.19
N PHE A 60 -7.00 -18.35 3.20
CA PHE A 60 -7.00 -19.14 4.44
C PHE A 60 -7.16 -20.66 4.24
N ARG A 61 -7.38 -21.12 3.00
CA ARG A 61 -7.52 -22.54 2.66
C ARG A 61 -6.19 -23.27 2.42
N ASP A 62 -5.13 -22.57 1.99
CA ASP A 62 -3.92 -23.21 1.46
C ASP A 62 -2.62 -22.69 2.10
N ALA A 63 -2.68 -22.26 3.36
CA ALA A 63 -1.54 -21.66 4.09
C ALA A 63 -0.32 -22.60 4.25
N VAL A 64 -0.40 -23.87 3.81
CA VAL A 64 0.61 -24.89 4.07
C VAL A 64 1.46 -25.26 2.84
N HIS A 65 1.10 -24.88 1.59
CA HIS A 65 1.76 -25.49 0.43
C HIS A 65 2.09 -24.65 -0.81
N SER A 66 1.89 -23.33 -0.82
CA SER A 66 2.19 -22.57 -2.04
C SER A 66 3.04 -21.32 -1.83
N LYS A 67 4.34 -21.57 -1.61
CA LYS A 67 5.37 -20.52 -1.61
C LYS A 67 5.45 -19.81 -2.98
N ASP A 68 5.12 -20.52 -4.06
CA ASP A 68 5.24 -19.99 -5.43
C ASP A 68 3.95 -19.37 -5.99
N ASN A 69 2.77 -19.75 -5.50
CA ASN A 69 1.50 -19.24 -6.04
C ASN A 69 0.85 -18.15 -5.16
N THR A 70 1.61 -17.57 -4.23
CA THR A 70 1.09 -16.46 -3.41
C THR A 70 1.05 -15.19 -4.26
N GLN A 71 -0.14 -14.60 -4.38
CA GLN A 71 -0.34 -13.33 -5.05
C GLN A 71 -0.02 -12.17 -4.10
N TYR A 72 0.74 -11.18 -4.57
CA TYR A 72 1.05 -9.95 -3.87
C TYR A 72 0.62 -8.76 -4.71
N ASP A 73 -0.46 -8.11 -4.28
CA ASP A 73 -0.94 -6.90 -4.93
C ASP A 73 -0.22 -5.70 -4.33
N VAL A 74 0.55 -4.99 -5.16
CA VAL A 74 1.32 -3.82 -4.76
C VAL A 74 0.57 -2.56 -5.19
N TYR A 75 0.30 -1.70 -4.22
CA TYR A 75 -0.40 -0.43 -4.38
C TYR A 75 0.55 0.72 -4.10
N VAL A 76 0.40 1.82 -4.84
CA VAL A 76 1.13 3.07 -4.63
C VAL A 76 0.14 4.22 -4.47
N LYS A 77 0.61 5.35 -3.93
CA LYS A 77 -0.23 6.53 -3.80
C LYS A 77 -0.67 7.05 -5.17
N LYS A 78 -1.95 7.35 -5.29
CA LYS A 78 -2.57 7.99 -6.45
C LYS A 78 -1.85 9.32 -6.72
N GLY A 79 -1.31 9.45 -7.93
CA GLY A 79 -0.47 10.58 -8.35
C GLY A 79 1.03 10.28 -8.35
N GLU A 80 1.51 9.24 -7.65
CA GLU A 80 2.90 8.76 -7.71
C GLU A 80 3.10 7.66 -8.76
N GLU A 81 2.06 7.35 -9.55
CA GLU A 81 2.08 6.34 -10.62
C GLU A 81 3.21 6.59 -11.64
N HIS A 82 3.46 7.85 -11.98
CA HIS A 82 4.53 8.26 -12.89
C HIS A 82 5.93 7.88 -12.39
N LEU A 83 6.14 7.77 -11.07
CA LEU A 83 7.41 7.34 -10.49
C LEU A 83 7.59 5.82 -10.59
N VAL A 84 6.48 5.08 -10.70
CA VAL A 84 6.47 3.62 -10.70
C VAL A 84 6.74 3.05 -12.09
N TYR A 85 6.18 3.66 -13.14
CA TYR A 85 6.38 3.24 -14.53
C TYR A 85 7.86 2.99 -14.90
N PRO A 86 8.79 3.93 -14.67
CA PRO A 86 10.20 3.73 -14.99
C PRO A 86 10.88 2.72 -14.05
N VAL A 87 10.38 2.52 -12.83
CA VAL A 87 10.95 1.55 -11.87
C VAL A 87 10.58 0.11 -12.25
N LEU A 88 9.37 -0.11 -12.75
CA LEU A 88 8.91 -1.43 -13.19
C LEU A 88 9.49 -1.83 -14.56
N HIS A 89 9.64 -0.87 -15.48
CA HIS A 89 10.11 -1.13 -16.85
C HIS A 89 11.57 -0.74 -17.10
N GLY A 90 12.21 -0.06 -16.15
CA GLY A 90 13.64 0.26 -16.18
C GLY A 90 14.45 -1.01 -15.98
N LYS A 91 15.27 -1.30 -17.00
CA LYS A 91 16.27 -2.39 -17.00
C LYS A 91 17.29 -2.19 -15.89
#